data_AF-X0PDQ4-F1
#
_entry.id   AF-X0PDQ4-F1
#
_cell.length_a   1.000
_cell.length_b   1.000
_cell.length_c   1.000
_cell.angle_alpha   90.00
_cell.angle_beta   90.00
_cell.angle_gamma   90.00
#
_symmetry.space_group_name_H-M   'P 1'
#
loop_
_entity.id
_entity.type
_entity.pdbx_description
1 polymer ?
#
loop_
_entity_poly.entity_id
_entity_poly.type
_entity_poly.pdbx_seq_one_letter_code
_entity_poly.pdbx_strand_id
1 'polypeptide(L)'
;MAEKRQEFFDLIDKAYNTPAAPKFNDLKKKLLKYAQELNAGDDYIKIMLSLRYDLFHADRDLNLVTRISGLPDQFKAVFYFIEPQVKKIDEKTLRQYNLAYGLMMMPIPFGGIIG
;
A
#
# COMPACT_ATOMS: atom_id res chain seq x y z
N MET A 1 12.19 -12.36 -7.46
CA MET A 1 11.97 -10.93 -7.16
C MET A 1 11.38 -10.18 -8.36
N ALA A 2 11.89 -10.40 -9.59
CA ALA A 2 11.35 -9.75 -10.80
C ALA A 2 9.85 -10.06 -11.05
N GLU A 3 9.43 -11.31 -10.89
CA GLU A 3 8.03 -11.73 -11.12
C GLU A 3 7.02 -11.02 -10.20
N LYS A 4 7.33 -10.92 -8.90
CA LYS A 4 6.50 -10.17 -7.93
C LYS A 4 6.49 -8.67 -8.21
N ARG A 5 7.61 -8.11 -8.67
CA ARG A 5 7.70 -6.69 -9.03
C ARG A 5 6.82 -6.38 -10.25
N GLN A 6 6.82 -7.28 -11.24
CA GLN A 6 5.96 -7.17 -12.42
C GLN A 6 4.47 -7.28 -12.02
N GLU A 7 4.12 -8.29 -11.23
CA GLU A 7 2.74 -8.46 -10.74
C GLU A 7 2.27 -7.24 -9.93
N PHE A 8 3.15 -6.66 -9.12
CA PHE A 8 2.85 -5.44 -8.39
C PHE A 8 2.62 -4.24 -9.31
N PHE A 9 3.45 -4.09 -10.34
CA PHE A 9 3.32 -3.05 -11.34
C PHE A 9 1.99 -3.17 -12.09
N ASP A 10 1.61 -4.37 -12.53
CA ASP A 10 0.33 -4.65 -13.19
C ASP A 10 -0.88 -4.27 -12.31
N LEU A 11 -0.81 -4.52 -11.01
CA LEU A 11 -1.86 -4.13 -10.07
C LEU A 11 -1.96 -2.60 -9.92
N ILE A 12 -0.82 -1.91 -9.85
CA ILE A 12 -0.77 -0.44 -9.79
C ILE A 12 -1.30 0.18 -11.07
N ASP A 13 -0.94 -0.37 -12.24
CA ASP A 13 -1.43 0.09 -13.53
C ASP A 13 -2.96 -0.06 -13.64
N LYS A 14 -3.50 -1.22 -13.28
CA LYS A 14 -4.95 -1.45 -13.23
C LYS A 14 -5.66 -0.49 -12.28
N ALA A 15 -5.09 -0.27 -11.10
CA ALA A 15 -5.60 0.69 -10.12
C ALA A 15 -5.58 2.13 -10.69
N TYR A 16 -4.51 2.54 -11.36
CA TYR A 16 -4.40 3.85 -11.99
C TYR A 16 -5.42 4.04 -13.13
N ASN A 17 -5.63 3.02 -13.95
CA ASN A 17 -6.56 3.09 -15.08
C ASN A 17 -8.04 2.99 -14.66
N THR A 18 -8.32 2.63 -13.41
CA THR A 18 -9.68 2.54 -12.88
C THR A 18 -10.33 3.93 -12.76
N PRO A 19 -11.58 4.10 -13.22
CA PRO A 19 -12.39 5.27 -12.92
C PRO A 19 -12.63 5.37 -11.41
N ALA A 20 -12.18 6.47 -10.81
CA ALA A 20 -12.32 6.70 -9.37
C ALA A 20 -12.87 8.11 -9.13
N ALA A 21 -13.51 8.30 -7.97
CA ALA A 21 -14.01 9.62 -7.57
C ALA A 21 -12.86 10.67 -7.52
N PRO A 22 -13.14 11.96 -7.77
CA PRO A 22 -12.12 13.02 -7.78
C PRO A 22 -11.27 13.11 -6.50
N LYS A 23 -11.83 12.69 -5.35
CA LYS A 23 -11.10 12.61 -4.08
C LYS A 23 -9.86 11.71 -4.13
N PHE A 24 -9.83 10.73 -5.04
CA PHE A 24 -8.70 9.82 -5.23
C PHE A 24 -7.65 10.34 -6.21
N ASN A 25 -7.79 11.54 -6.76
CA ASN A 25 -6.82 12.08 -7.74
C ASN A 25 -5.40 12.18 -7.18
N ASP A 26 -5.24 12.51 -5.89
CA ASP A 26 -3.93 12.50 -5.23
C ASP A 26 -3.34 11.08 -5.17
N LEU A 27 -4.15 10.10 -4.78
CA LEU A 27 -3.75 8.69 -4.79
C LEU A 27 -3.34 8.23 -6.20
N LYS A 28 -4.08 8.61 -7.25
CA LYS A 28 -3.71 8.28 -8.64
C LYS A 28 -2.37 8.87 -9.05
N LYS A 29 -2.06 10.11 -8.65
CA LYS A 29 -0.73 10.72 -8.89
C LYS A 29 0.38 9.93 -8.19
N LYS A 30 0.13 9.48 -6.96
CA LYS A 30 1.08 8.66 -6.19
C LYS A 30 1.25 7.26 -6.79
N LEU A 31 0.17 6.63 -7.26
CA LEU A 31 0.24 5.35 -7.99
C LEU A 31 1.16 5.45 -9.21
N LEU A 32 1.02 6.50 -10.02
CA LEU A 32 1.92 6.74 -11.16
C LEU A 32 3.38 6.89 -10.72
N LYS A 33 3.63 7.66 -9.66
CA LYS A 33 4.97 7.81 -9.09
C LYS A 33 5.56 6.45 -8.65
N TYR A 34 4.79 5.65 -7.92
CA TYR A 34 5.24 4.32 -7.47
C TYR A 34 5.49 3.36 -8.64
N ALA A 35 4.68 3.41 -9.68
CA ALA A 35 4.92 2.65 -10.92
C ALA A 35 6.26 3.05 -11.58
N GLN A 36 6.59 4.33 -11.61
CA GLN A 36 7.88 4.82 -12.12
C GLN A 36 9.05 4.36 -11.24
N GLU A 37 8.93 4.49 -9.91
CA GLU A 37 9.94 4.01 -8.96
C GLU A 37 10.16 2.48 -9.10
N LEU A 38 9.08 1.70 -9.28
CA LEU A 38 9.19 0.26 -9.51
C LEU A 38 9.97 -0.08 -10.79
N ASN A 39 9.72 0.63 -11.88
CA ASN A 39 10.44 0.43 -13.14
C ASN A 39 11.89 0.90 -13.07
N ALA A 40 12.18 1.96 -12.29
CA ALA A 40 13.54 2.45 -12.08
C ALA A 40 14.39 1.51 -11.21
N GLY A 41 13.79 0.47 -10.61
CA GLY A 41 14.50 -0.45 -9.74
C GLY A 41 14.65 0.06 -8.30
N ASP A 42 13.89 1.09 -7.90
CA ASP A 42 13.90 1.61 -6.52
C ASP A 42 13.53 0.52 -5.50
N ASP A 43 13.78 0.84 -4.24
CA ASP A 43 13.57 -0.07 -3.11
C ASP A 43 12.12 -0.57 -3.05
N TYR A 44 11.96 -1.87 -3.34
CA TYR A 44 10.65 -2.52 -3.41
C TYR A 44 9.91 -2.48 -2.07
N ILE A 45 10.62 -2.63 -0.95
CA ILE A 45 10.02 -2.62 0.39
C ILE A 45 9.52 -1.20 0.71
N LYS A 46 10.34 -0.19 0.44
CA LYS A 46 9.94 1.22 0.58
C LYS A 46 8.66 1.50 -0.19
N ILE A 47 8.61 1.16 -1.47
CA ILE A 47 7.45 1.43 -2.34
C ILE A 47 6.20 0.72 -1.80
N MET A 48 6.30 -0.56 -1.44
CA MET A 48 5.19 -1.31 -0.86
C MET A 48 4.66 -0.63 0.42
N LEU A 49 5.56 -0.23 1.32
CA LEU A 49 5.16 0.42 2.57
C LEU A 49 4.52 1.78 2.29
N SER A 50 5.15 2.65 1.50
CA SER A 50 4.60 3.96 1.17
C SER A 50 3.22 3.85 0.51
N LEU A 51 3.05 2.92 -0.43
CA LEU A 51 1.75 2.70 -1.09
C LEU A 51 0.68 2.15 -0.14
N ARG A 52 1.04 1.21 0.75
CA ARG A 52 0.12 0.73 1.80
C ARG A 52 -0.37 1.88 2.68
N TYR A 53 0.53 2.78 3.07
CA TYR A 53 0.19 3.96 3.86
C TYR A 53 -0.77 4.89 3.11
N ASP A 54 -0.48 5.20 1.86
CA ASP A 54 -1.32 6.09 1.05
C ASP A 54 -2.70 5.50 0.79
N LEU A 55 -2.80 4.19 0.51
CA LEU A 55 -4.07 3.50 0.36
C LEU A 55 -4.91 3.58 1.64
N PHE A 56 -4.30 3.37 2.80
CA PHE A 56 -4.98 3.51 4.08
C PHE A 56 -5.43 4.94 4.38
N HIS A 57 -4.78 5.96 3.82
CA HIS A 57 -5.12 7.37 4.03
C HIS A 57 -5.87 8.02 2.85
N ALA A 58 -6.17 7.25 1.81
CA ALA A 58 -6.75 7.74 0.56
C ALA A 58 -8.17 8.29 0.75
N ASP A 59 -8.93 7.72 1.69
CA ASP A 59 -10.27 8.16 2.03
C ASP A 59 -10.36 8.43 3.53
N ARG A 60 -10.38 9.71 3.90
CA ARG A 60 -10.45 10.14 5.30
C ARG A 60 -11.87 10.17 5.83
N ASP A 61 -12.87 10.16 4.95
CA ASP A 61 -14.30 10.12 5.31
C ASP A 61 -14.69 8.73 5.82
N LEU A 62 -13.95 7.69 5.43
CA LEU A 62 -14.14 6.34 5.94
C LEU A 62 -13.58 6.16 7.35
N ASN A 63 -14.34 5.42 8.17
CA ASN A 63 -13.93 4.99 9.51
C ASN A 63 -12.67 4.12 9.43
N LEU A 64 -11.80 4.20 10.44
CA LEU A 64 -10.54 3.45 10.48
C LEU A 64 -10.70 1.94 10.19
N VAL A 65 -11.82 1.35 10.60
CA VAL A 65 -12.16 -0.08 10.40
C VAL A 65 -12.54 -0.38 8.94
N THR A 66 -13.15 0.57 8.23
CA THR A 66 -13.66 0.38 6.85
C THR A 66 -12.82 1.10 5.79
N ARG A 67 -11.73 1.76 6.17
CA ARG A 67 -10.88 2.53 5.24
C ARG A 67 -10.34 1.73 4.08
N ILE A 68 -10.05 0.43 4.28
CA ILE A 68 -9.61 -0.44 3.19
C ILE A 68 -10.81 -1.04 2.46
N SER A 69 -11.79 -1.59 3.17
CA SER A 69 -12.94 -2.27 2.55
C SER A 69 -13.86 -1.34 1.74
N GLY A 70 -13.89 -0.04 2.08
CA GLY A 70 -14.64 0.98 1.36
C GLY A 70 -13.93 1.57 0.14
N LEU A 71 -12.68 1.16 -0.15
CA LEU A 71 -12.01 1.57 -1.39
C LEU A 71 -12.56 0.81 -2.61
N PRO A 72 -12.44 1.39 -3.82
CA PRO A 72 -12.58 0.66 -5.08
C PRO A 72 -11.82 -0.66 -5.12
N ASP A 73 -12.37 -1.66 -5.81
CA ASP A 73 -11.85 -3.04 -5.83
C ASP A 73 -10.39 -3.13 -6.28
N GLN A 74 -9.98 -2.28 -7.21
CA GLN A 74 -8.62 -2.26 -7.73
C GLN A 74 -7.62 -1.69 -6.71
N PHE A 75 -8.03 -0.69 -5.92
CA PHE A 75 -7.21 -0.19 -4.81
C PHE A 75 -7.11 -1.21 -3.68
N LYS A 76 -8.20 -1.94 -3.39
CA LYS A 76 -8.19 -3.06 -2.44
C LYS A 76 -7.26 -4.17 -2.89
N ALA A 77 -7.28 -4.54 -4.17
CA ALA A 77 -6.42 -5.58 -4.72
C ALA A 77 -4.93 -5.25 -4.50
N VAL A 78 -4.53 -4.00 -4.73
CA VAL A 78 -3.16 -3.54 -4.43
C VAL A 78 -2.84 -3.69 -2.93
N PHE A 79 -3.75 -3.27 -2.05
CA PHE A 79 -3.53 -3.39 -0.60
C PHE A 79 -3.38 -4.85 -0.15
N TYR A 80 -4.28 -5.74 -0.59
CA TYR A 80 -4.25 -7.15 -0.23
C TYR A 80 -3.07 -7.90 -0.83
N PHE A 81 -2.50 -7.41 -1.94
CA PHE A 81 -1.25 -7.91 -2.47
C PHE A 81 -0.05 -7.53 -1.58
N ILE A 82 -0.02 -6.29 -1.08
CA ILE A 82 1.08 -5.78 -0.24
C ILE A 82 1.04 -6.39 1.18
N GLU A 83 -0.15 -6.51 1.77
CA GLU A 83 -0.31 -6.90 3.18
C GLU A 83 0.44 -8.19 3.59
N PRO A 84 0.28 -9.34 2.90
CA PRO A 84 0.99 -10.57 3.27
C PRO A 84 2.51 -10.47 3.05
N GLN A 85 2.97 -9.58 2.18
CA GLN A 85 4.41 -9.35 1.96
C GLN A 85 5.00 -8.54 3.11
N VAL A 86 4.30 -7.49 3.55
CA VAL A 86 4.70 -6.67 4.71
C VAL A 86 4.73 -7.51 5.99
N LYS A 87 3.77 -8.44 6.18
CA LYS A 87 3.76 -9.37 7.33
C LYS A 87 4.97 -10.29 7.40
N LYS A 88 5.67 -10.53 6.28
CA LYS A 88 6.88 -11.37 6.22
C LYS A 88 8.15 -10.58 6.51
N ILE A 89 8.08 -9.26 6.59
CA ILE A 89 9.21 -8.39 6.89
C ILE A 89 9.40 -8.38 8.41
N ASP A 90 10.64 -8.56 8.86
CA ASP A 90 10.99 -8.49 10.27
C ASP A 90 10.63 -7.14 10.91
N GLU A 91 10.15 -7.17 12.16
CA GLU A 91 9.67 -5.99 12.88
C GLU A 91 10.74 -4.90 13.01
N LYS A 92 12.02 -5.28 13.18
CA LYS A 92 13.14 -4.33 13.25
C LYS A 92 13.29 -3.58 11.93
N THR A 93 13.14 -4.29 10.82
CA THR A 93 13.21 -3.71 9.47
C THR A 93 12.03 -2.75 9.27
N LEU A 94 10.81 -3.16 9.59
CA LEU A 94 9.63 -2.28 9.51
C LEU A 94 9.79 -1.01 10.37
N ARG A 95 10.34 -1.14 11.58
CA ARG A 95 10.62 0.00 12.47
C ARG A 95 11.64 0.96 11.86
N GLN A 96 12.70 0.46 11.22
CA GLN A 96 13.68 1.30 10.52
C GLN A 96 13.02 2.10 9.39
N TYR A 97 12.18 1.46 8.58
CA TYR A 97 11.43 2.16 7.53
C TYR A 97 10.45 3.20 8.10
N ASN A 98 9.75 2.86 9.19
CA ASN A 98 8.84 3.81 9.85
C ASN A 98 9.56 5.06 10.36
N LEU A 99 10.75 4.91 10.95
CA LEU A 99 11.56 6.04 11.42
C LEU A 99 12.16 6.84 10.25
N ALA A 100 12.68 6.17 9.23
CA ALA A 100 13.35 6.80 8.11
C ALA A 100 12.39 7.60 7.21
N TYR A 101 11.16 7.12 7.05
CA TYR A 101 10.20 7.67 6.11
C TYR A 101 8.96 8.28 6.77
N GLY A 102 8.92 8.35 8.10
CA GLY A 102 7.83 8.98 8.85
C GLY A 102 6.47 8.32 8.61
N LEU A 103 6.44 7.04 8.18
CA LEU A 103 5.23 6.38 7.68
C LEU A 103 4.16 6.12 8.76
N MET A 104 4.42 6.44 10.04
CA MET A 104 3.52 6.23 11.20
C MET A 104 2.66 4.96 11.06
N MET A 105 3.23 3.88 10.53
CA MET A 105 2.48 2.64 10.39
C MET A 105 2.35 2.10 11.80
N MET A 106 1.17 2.28 12.39
CA MET A 106 0.86 1.57 13.61
C MET A 106 1.12 0.09 13.34
N PRO A 107 1.96 -0.59 14.12
CA PRO A 107 1.92 -2.03 14.15
C PRO A 107 0.45 -2.34 14.46
N ILE A 108 -0.25 -3.02 13.55
CA ILE A 108 -1.59 -3.50 13.88
C ILE A 108 -1.31 -4.52 14.98
N PRO A 109 -1.66 -4.27 16.25
CA PRO A 109 -1.57 -5.33 17.22
C PRO A 109 -2.52 -6.40 16.70
N PHE A 110 -1.98 -7.53 16.26
CA PHE A 110 -2.75 -8.76 16.27
C PHE A 110 -3.05 -9.02 17.74
N GLY A 111 -4.13 -8.43 18.24
CA GLY A 111 -4.80 -8.93 19.42
C GLY A 111 -5.02 -10.41 19.16
N GLY A 112 -4.54 -11.23 20.09
CA GLY A 112 -4.87 -12.64 20.12
C GLY A 112 -6.36 -12.79 19.89
N ILE A 113 -6.71 -13.44 18.79
CA ILE A 113 -8.00 -14.10 18.70
C ILE A 113 -7.81 -15.34 19.56
N ILE A 114 -8.32 -15.20 20.78
CA ILE A 114 -8.72 -16.30 21.64
C ILE A 114 -9.64 -17.19 20.79
N GLY A 115 -9.30 -18.47 20.70
CA GLY A 115 -10.05 -19.50 19.99
C GLY A 115 -9.40 -20.85 20.24
#